data_AF-A0A9E3T5F4-F1
#
_entry.id   AF-A0A9E3T5F4-F1
#
_cell.length_a   1.000
_cell.length_b   1.000
_cell.length_c   1.000
_cell.angle_alpha   90.00
_cell.angle_beta   90.00
_cell.angle_gamma   90.00
#
_symmetry.space_group_name_H-M   'P 1'
#
loop_
_entity.id
_entity.type
_entity.pdbx_description
1 polymer ?
#
loop_
_entity_poly.entity_id
_entity_poly.type
_entity_poly.pdbx_seq_one_letter_code
_entity_poly.pdbx_strand_id
1 'polypeptide(L)' 'QARATIAAGNKAEAIEATRKAVQDLDMAASRGVIHPRNAARRKSRLMKQLHALQAQ' A
#
# COMPACT_ATOMS: atom_id res chain seq x y z
N GLN A 1 8.08 1.08 -3.66
CA GLN A 1 8.01 2.55 -3.83
C GLN A 1 7.04 3.21 -2.85
N ALA A 2 5.83 2.67 -2.60
CA ALA A 2 4.85 3.30 -1.69
C ALA A 2 5.32 3.64 -0.26
N ARG A 3 6.22 2.85 0.34
CA ARG A 3 6.80 3.18 1.66
C ARG A 3 7.71 4.40 1.63
N ALA A 4 8.40 4.65 0.52
CA ALA A 4 9.33 5.76 0.38
C ALA A 4 8.57 7.08 0.17
N THR A 5 7.47 7.07 -0.58
CA THR A 5 6.64 8.27 -0.80
C THR A 5 5.85 8.66 0.45
N ILE A 6 5.42 7.69 1.25
CA ILE A 6 4.84 7.96 2.58
C ILE A 6 5.87 8.61 3.52
N ALA A 7 7.12 8.17 3.51
CA ALA A 7 8.18 8.76 4.33
C ALA A 7 8.59 10.17 3.87
N ALA A 8 8.42 10.49 2.59
CA ALA A 8 8.75 11.80 2.01
C ALA A 8 7.71 12.91 2.32
N GLY A 9 6.58 12.59 2.96
CA GLY A 9 5.58 13.59 3.38
C GLY A 9 4.65 14.09 2.28
N ASN A 10 4.80 13.62 1.04
CA ASN A 10 4.03 14.12 -0.10
C ASN A 10 2.68 13.40 -0.22
N LYS A 11 1.63 13.97 0.39
CA LYS A 11 0.32 13.32 0.58
C LYS A 11 -0.33 12.84 -0.73
N ALA A 12 -0.22 13.61 -1.81
CA ALA A 12 -0.79 13.25 -3.12
C ALA A 12 -0.08 12.04 -3.76
N GLU A 13 1.25 12.04 -3.77
CA GLU A 13 2.06 10.95 -4.31
C GLU A 13 1.96 9.68 -3.44
N ALA A 14 1.83 9.84 -2.13
CA ALA A 14 1.61 8.73 -1.20
C ALA A 14 0.29 8.00 -1.51
N ILE A 15 -0.78 8.74 -1.83
CA ILE A 15 -2.09 8.17 -2.20
C ILE A 15 -1.98 7.40 -3.53
N GLU A 16 -1.40 8.00 -4.57
CA GLU A 16 -1.23 7.32 -5.86
C GLU A 16 -0.35 6.07 -5.77
N ALA A 17 0.79 6.18 -5.09
CA ALA A 17 1.70 5.05 -4.91
C ALA A 17 1.05 3.92 -4.10
N THR A 18 0.21 4.26 -3.12
CA THR A 18 -0.54 3.27 -2.34
C THR A 18 -1.60 2.58 -3.20
N ARG A 19 -2.32 3.31 -4.06
CA ARG A 19 -3.30 2.72 -5.00
C ARG A 19 -2.63 1.72 -5.94
N LYS A 20 -1.51 2.10 -6.57
CA LYS A 20 -0.73 1.20 -7.44
C LYS A 20 -0.26 -0.05 -6.67
N ALA A 21 0.30 0.13 -5.48
CA ALA A 21 0.75 -0.99 -4.66
C ALA A 21 -0.38 -1.94 -4.23
N VAL A 22 -1.59 -1.44 -3.97
CA VAL A 22 -2.76 -2.28 -3.67
C VAL A 22 -3.15 -3.12 -4.88
N GLN A 23 -3.17 -2.53 -6.08
CA GLN A 23 -3.50 -3.22 -7.32
C GLN A 23 -2.49 -4.33 -7.63
N ASP A 24 -1.20 -4.07 -7.47
CA ASP A 24 -0.14 -5.07 -7.66
C ASP A 24 -0.25 -6.22 -6.66
N LEU A 25 -0.60 -5.93 -5.40
CA LEU A 25 -0.80 -6.94 -4.37
C LEU A 25 -2.02 -7.82 -4.67
N ASP A 26 -3.08 -7.27 -5.23
CA ASP A 26 -4.25 -8.04 -5.66
C ASP A 26 -3.96 -8.92 -6.85
N MET A 27 -3.24 -8.37 -7.83
CA MET A 27 -2.83 -9.14 -9.01
C MET A 27 -1.86 -10.27 -8.63
N ALA A 28 -0.97 -10.04 -7.67
CA ALA A 28 -0.09 -11.08 -7.15
C ALA A 28 -0.87 -12.16 -6.37
N ALA A 29 -1.95 -11.78 -5.68
CA ALA A 29 -2.81 -12.72 -4.97
C ALA A 29 -3.65 -13.56 -5.93
N SER A 30 -4.24 -12.94 -6.97
CA SER A 30 -5.05 -13.64 -7.97
C SER A 30 -4.24 -14.61 -8.81
N ARG A 31 -2.96 -14.28 -9.10
CA ARG A 31 -2.01 -15.17 -9.78
C ARG A 31 -1.39 -16.23 -8.86
N GLY A 32 -1.74 -16.27 -7.57
CA GLY A 32 -1.22 -17.23 -6.61
C GLY A 32 0.24 -17.01 -6.19
N VAL A 33 0.87 -15.90 -6.59
CA VAL A 33 2.26 -15.55 -6.23
C VAL A 33 2.37 -15.27 -4.73
N ILE A 34 1.32 -14.68 -4.13
CA ILE A 34 1.21 -14.49 -2.69
C ILE A 34 -0.11 -15.01 -2.17
N HIS A 35 -0.11 -15.60 -0.98
CA HIS A 35 -1.34 -16.05 -0.33
C HIS A 35 -2.29 -14.84 -0.08
N PRO A 36 -3.62 -14.97 -0.29
CA PRO A 36 -4.58 -13.88 -0.11
C PRO A 36 -4.50 -13.20 1.26
N ARG A 37 -4.31 -13.99 2.32
CA ARG A 37 -4.09 -13.48 3.69
C ARG A 37 -2.80 -12.64 3.82
N ASN A 38 -1.75 -12.95 3.06
CA ASN A 38 -0.52 -12.14 3.04
C ASN A 38 -0.74 -10.83 2.27
N ALA A 39 -1.46 -10.87 1.16
CA ALA A 39 -1.85 -9.67 0.42
C ALA A 39 -2.70 -8.74 1.31
N ALA A 40 -3.73 -9.26 1.98
CA ALA A 40 -4.58 -8.51 2.89
C ALA A 40 -3.79 -7.85 4.03
N ARG A 41 -2.86 -8.59 4.66
CA ARG A 41 -1.97 -8.04 5.71
C ARG A 41 -1.09 -6.92 5.18
N ARG A 42 -0.52 -7.06 3.98
CA ARG A 42 0.32 -6.04 3.35
C ARG A 42 -0.47 -4.78 3.02
N LYS A 43 -1.68 -4.92 2.47
CA LYS A 43 -2.61 -3.79 2.21
C LYS A 43 -2.97 -3.04 3.48
N SER A 44 -3.37 -3.77 4.53
CA SER A 44 -3.75 -3.18 5.82
C SER A 44 -2.60 -2.35 6.42
N ARG A 45 -1.37 -2.86 6.36
CA ARG A 45 -0.18 -2.11 6.82
C ARG A 45 0.05 -0.84 6.01
N LEU A 46 -0.09 -0.90 4.69
CA LEU A 46 0.07 0.26 3.80
C LEU A 46 -0.98 1.34 4.08
N MET A 47 -2.24 0.96 4.24
CA MET A 47 -3.33 1.88 4.58
C MET A 47 -3.14 2.51 5.96
N LYS A 48 -2.68 1.74 6.96
CA LYS A 48 -2.36 2.26 8.29
C LYS A 48 -1.27 3.33 8.25
N GLN A 49 -0.25 3.13 7.41
CA GLN A 49 0.83 4.10 7.22
C GLN A 49 0.35 5.38 6.52
N LEU A 50 -0.49 5.25 5.49
CA LEU A 50 -1.12 6.39 4.82
C LEU A 50 -2.02 7.18 5.78
N HIS A 51 -2.86 6.49 6.55
CA HIS A 51 -3.75 7.14 7.52
C HIS A 51 -2.97 7.89 8.61
N ALA A 52 -1.86 7.32 9.09
CA ALA A 52 -0.98 8.01 10.04
C ALA A 52 -0.39 9.30 9.44
N LEU A 53 -0.05 9.30 8.15
CA LEU A 53 0.42 10.48 7.43
C LEU A 53 -0.69 11.52 7.18
N GLN A 54 -1.94 11.08 7.03
CA GLN A 54 -3.09 11.98 6.87
C GLN A 54 -3.56 12.60 8.19
N ALA A 55 -3.41 11.87 9.30
CA ALA A 55 -3.78 12.31 10.63
C ALA A 55 -2.74 13.26 11.27
N GLN A 56 -1.53 13.34 10.70
CA GLN A 56 -0.56 14.41 10.95
C GLN A 56 -0.85 15.64 10.07
#